data_AF-A0A933SJ55-F1
#
_entry.id   AF-A0A933SJ55-F1
#
_cell.length_a   1.000
_cell.length_b   1.000
_cell.length_c   1.000
_cell.angle_alpha   90.00
_cell.angle_beta   90.00
_cell.angle_gamma   90.00
#
_symmetry.space_group_name_H-M   'P 1'
#
loop_
_entity.id
_entity.type
_entity.pdbx_description
1 polymer ?
#
loop_
_entity_poly.entity_id
_entity_poly.type
_entity_poly.pdbx_seq_one_letter_code
_entity_poly.pdbx_strand_id
1 'polypeptide(L)'
;MAEPARTMARLKWEDSLSTGVSLYDEQHQKLIRYVNELRDGMMGKNEGDAVEKTLVSLLDYTNTHFFDEEIELYKRDYPEYEKHKAEHDRFLWAVRGLYVRFKTGRANSRMIGAEILATA
;
A
#
# COMPACT_ATOMS: atom_id res chain seq x y z
N MET A 1 -32.30 6.47 1.92
CA MET A 1 -31.40 6.21 3.07
C MET A 1 -30.01 6.03 2.47
N ALA A 2 -29.10 6.97 2.68
CA ALA A 2 -27.74 6.87 2.16
C ALA A 2 -26.98 5.84 3.03
N GLU A 3 -26.36 4.84 2.40
CA GLU A 3 -25.43 3.95 3.10
C GLU A 3 -24.37 4.81 3.80
N PRO A 4 -24.01 4.50 5.07
CA PRO A 4 -22.88 5.17 5.69
C PRO A 4 -21.65 4.84 4.86
N ALA A 5 -21.08 5.86 4.22
CA ALA A 5 -19.76 5.76 3.61
C ALA A 5 -18.84 5.12 4.65
N ARG A 6 -18.33 3.91 4.37
CA ARG A 6 -17.31 3.25 5.20
C ARG A 6 -16.20 4.28 5.40
N THR A 7 -16.19 4.91 6.56
CA THR A 7 -15.21 5.93 6.89
C THR A 7 -13.93 5.17 7.14
N MET A 8 -12.94 5.38 6.28
CA MET A 8 -11.65 4.69 6.35
C MET A 8 -11.03 4.95 7.72
N ALA A 9 -10.81 3.91 8.54
CA ALA A 9 -10.11 4.09 9.81
C ALA A 9 -8.64 4.38 9.52
N ARG A 10 -8.03 5.27 10.31
CA ARG A 10 -6.59 5.52 10.23
C ARG A 10 -5.85 4.29 10.75
N LEU A 11 -4.93 3.75 9.96
CA LEU A 11 -4.10 2.62 10.36
C LEU A 11 -3.14 3.06 11.46
N LYS A 12 -2.97 2.22 12.47
CA LYS A 12 -1.99 2.40 13.54
C LYS A 12 -0.98 1.27 13.46
N TRP A 13 0.26 1.58 13.80
CA TRP A 13 1.24 0.54 14.07
C TRP A 13 0.81 -0.24 15.31
N GLU A 14 0.89 -1.57 15.22
CA GLU A 14 0.62 -2.49 16.31
C GLU A 14 1.79 -3.47 16.39
N ASP A 15 2.16 -3.92 17.59
CA ASP A 15 3.29 -4.84 17.78
C ASP A 15 3.09 -6.18 17.05
N SER A 16 1.84 -6.53 16.73
CA SER A 16 1.48 -7.69 15.89
C SER A 16 1.98 -7.58 14.45
N LEU A 17 2.34 -6.38 13.98
CA LEU A 17 2.91 -6.12 12.65
C LEU A 17 4.44 -6.18 12.64
N SER A 18 5.07 -6.35 13.81
CA SER A 18 6.52 -6.46 13.91
C SER A 18 6.99 -7.82 13.38
N THR A 19 8.01 -7.76 12.54
CA THR A 19 8.76 -8.91 12.03
C THR A 19 9.89 -9.32 12.97
N GLY A 20 10.18 -8.52 14.00
CA GLY A 20 11.37 -8.64 14.84
C GLY A 20 12.66 -8.13 14.17
N VAL A 21 12.57 -7.65 12.93
CA VAL A 21 13.70 -7.07 12.18
C VAL A 21 13.47 -5.56 12.04
N SER A 22 14.27 -4.77 12.76
CA SER A 22 14.10 -3.31 12.84
C SER A 22 13.99 -2.61 11.49
N LEU A 23 14.78 -3.05 10.50
CA LEU A 23 14.73 -2.49 9.15
C LEU A 23 13.33 -2.63 8.52
N TYR A 24 12.74 -3.83 8.55
CA TYR A 24 11.45 -4.09 7.93
C TYR A 24 10.31 -3.46 8.73
N ASP A 25 10.42 -3.40 10.05
CA ASP A 25 9.44 -2.71 10.89
C ASP A 25 9.40 -1.21 10.60
N GLU A 26 10.56 -0.57 10.40
CA GLU A 26 10.65 0.83 9.98
C GLU A 26 10.04 1.06 8.58
N GLN A 27 10.27 0.12 7.66
CA GLN A 27 9.69 0.14 6.31
C GLN A 27 8.15 -0.02 6.37
N HIS A 28 7.62 -0.97 7.14
CA HIS A 28 6.19 -1.16 7.33
C HIS A 28 5.52 0.06 7.96
N GLN A 29 6.14 0.66 8.99
CA GLN A 29 5.64 1.91 9.58
C GLN A 29 5.55 3.04 8.56
N LYS A 30 6.52 3.13 7.63
CA LYS A 30 6.49 4.11 6.56
C LYS A 30 5.41 3.81 5.52
N LEU A 31 5.17 2.55 5.17
CA LEU A 31 4.05 2.15 4.32
C LEU A 31 2.70 2.54 4.96
N ILE A 32 2.52 2.29 6.27
CA ILE A 32 1.33 2.73 7.02
C ILE A 32 1.16 4.24 6.96
N ARG A 33 2.25 5.03 7.03
CA ARG A 33 2.16 6.49 6.86
C ARG A 33 1.64 6.87 5.47
N TYR A 34 2.14 6.25 4.41
CA TYR A 34 1.64 6.52 3.05
C TYR A 34 0.17 6.12 2.87
N VAL A 35 -0.26 4.99 3.42
CA VAL A 35 -1.68 4.60 3.39
C VAL A 35 -2.56 5.61 4.12
N ASN A 36 -2.10 6.12 5.26
CA ASN A 36 -2.81 7.17 6.00
C ASN A 36 -2.83 8.51 5.27
N GLU A 37 -1.73 8.91 4.62
CA GLU A 37 -1.69 10.11 3.78
C GLU A 37 -2.64 10.00 2.59
N LEU A 38 -2.71 8.81 1.98
CA LEU A 38 -3.60 8.54 0.86
C LEU A 38 -5.06 8.68 1.28
N ARG A 39 -5.40 8.08 2.42
CA ARG A 39 -6.71 8.22 3.08
C ARG A 39 -7.06 9.68 3.33
N ASP A 40 -6.15 10.46 3.91
CA ASP A 40 -6.39 11.86 4.25
C ASP A 40 -6.54 12.72 2.97
N GLY A 41 -5.75 12.44 1.93
CA GLY A 41 -5.85 13.08 0.61
C GLY A 41 -7.20 12.84 -0.07
N MET A 42 -7.81 11.67 0.11
CA MET A 42 -9.15 11.35 -0.41
C MET A 42 -10.30 12.10 0.30
N MET A 43 -10.01 12.77 1.44
CA MET A 43 -11.00 13.54 2.20
C MET A 43 -10.81 15.06 2.05
N GLY A 44 -9.78 15.49 1.30
CA GLY A 44 -9.38 16.89 1.15
C GLY A 44 -10.10 17.64 0.01
N LYS A 45 -9.81 18.93 -0.17
CA LYS A 45 -10.37 19.73 -1.28
C LYS A 45 -9.57 19.63 -2.59
N ASN A 46 -8.32 19.17 -2.52
CA ASN A 46 -7.40 18.97 -3.66
C ASN A 46 -7.13 17.48 -3.89
N GLU A 47 -8.20 16.67 -3.95
CA GLU A 47 -8.10 15.20 -3.90
C GLU A 47 -7.26 14.64 -5.05
N GLY A 48 -7.34 15.19 -6.26
CA GLY A 48 -6.68 14.65 -7.46
C GLY A 48 -5.15 14.56 -7.35
N ASP A 49 -4.49 15.71 -7.26
CA ASP A 49 -3.02 15.79 -7.29
C ASP A 49 -2.38 15.18 -6.03
N ALA A 50 -3.02 15.36 -4.87
CA ALA A 50 -2.53 14.80 -3.62
C ALA A 50 -2.59 13.27 -3.63
N VAL A 51 -3.72 12.70 -4.06
CA VAL A 51 -3.88 11.24 -4.20
C VAL A 51 -2.90 10.68 -5.22
N GLU A 52 -2.70 11.35 -6.35
CA GLU A 52 -1.74 10.91 -7.36
C GLU A 52 -0.33 10.81 -6.79
N LYS A 53 0.14 11.90 -6.16
CA LYS A 53 1.48 11.97 -5.59
C LYS A 53 1.70 10.91 -4.52
N THR A 54 0.71 10.71 -3.65
CA THR A 54 0.81 9.67 -2.60
C THR A 54 0.75 8.27 -3.20
N LEU A 55 -0.05 8.00 -4.23
CA LEU A 55 -0.06 6.70 -4.92
C LEU A 55 1.28 6.37 -5.56
N VAL A 56 1.91 7.34 -6.23
CA VAL A 56 3.25 7.16 -6.80
C VAL A 56 4.27 6.85 -5.69
N SER A 57 4.23 7.62 -4.60
CA SER A 57 5.14 7.43 -3.46
C SER A 57 4.95 6.07 -2.78
N LEU A 58 3.69 5.65 -2.60
CA LEU A 58 3.35 4.35 -2.04
C LEU A 58 3.84 3.22 -2.94
N LEU A 59 3.61 3.31 -4.26
CA LEU A 59 4.03 2.29 -5.21
C LEU A 59 5.56 2.12 -5.24
N ASP A 60 6.28 3.23 -5.35
CA ASP A 60 7.75 3.23 -5.38
C ASP A 60 8.32 2.62 -4.10
N TYR A 61 7.82 3.07 -2.95
CA TYR A 61 8.31 2.60 -1.66
C TYR A 61 7.94 1.14 -1.37
N THR A 62 6.75 0.68 -1.81
CA THR A 62 6.37 -0.74 -1.71
C THR A 62 7.32 -1.61 -2.54
N ASN A 63 7.67 -1.16 -3.75
CA ASN A 63 8.61 -1.88 -4.61
C ASN A 63 10.01 -1.97 -3.98
N THR A 64 10.50 -0.89 -3.35
CA THR A 64 11.77 -0.93 -2.60
C THR A 64 11.71 -1.89 -1.42
N HIS A 65 10.66 -1.82 -0.61
CA HIS A 65 10.48 -2.69 0.55
C HIS A 65 10.49 -4.18 0.16
N PHE A 66 9.67 -4.56 -0.82
CA PHE A 66 9.61 -5.94 -1.31
C PHE A 66 10.95 -6.42 -1.88
N PHE A 67 11.65 -5.56 -2.62
CA PHE A 67 12.97 -5.89 -3.13
C PHE A 67 14.00 -6.15 -2.02
N ASP A 68 14.02 -5.31 -0.98
CA ASP A 68 14.93 -5.46 0.16
C ASP A 68 14.66 -6.76 0.94
N GLU A 69 13.38 -7.11 1.13
CA GLU A 69 12.98 -8.36 1.78
C GLU A 69 13.30 -9.58 0.90
N GLU A 70 12.92 -9.55 -0.38
CA GLU A 70 13.18 -10.63 -1.34
C GLU A 70 14.67 -10.95 -1.47
N ILE A 71 15.54 -9.94 -1.49
CA ILE A 71 17.00 -10.14 -1.49
C ILE A 71 17.44 -10.97 -0.29
N GLU A 72 16.97 -10.63 0.90
CA GLU A 72 17.41 -11.30 2.13
C GLU A 72 16.78 -12.69 2.27
N LEU A 73 15.52 -12.86 1.87
CA LEU A 73 14.86 -14.17 1.81
C LEU A 73 15.58 -15.10 0.83
N TYR A 74 15.96 -14.60 -0.35
CA TYR A 74 16.69 -15.35 -1.36
C TYR A 74 18.08 -15.75 -0.86
N LYS A 75 18.85 -14.81 -0.29
CA LYS A 75 20.19 -15.09 0.26
C LYS A 75 20.20 -16.14 1.39
N ARG A 76 19.08 -16.30 2.08
CA ARG A 76 18.92 -17.22 3.22
C ARG A 76 18.28 -18.55 2.83
N ASP A 77 18.08 -18.81 1.53
CA ASP A 77 17.38 -19.99 1.02
C ASP A 77 16.03 -20.22 1.72
N TYR A 78 15.27 -19.13 1.92
CA TYR A 78 14.00 -19.19 2.62
C TYR A 78 13.04 -20.15 1.89
N PRO A 79 12.51 -21.20 2.55
CA PRO A 79 11.76 -22.26 1.87
C PRO A 79 10.51 -21.80 1.12
N GLU A 80 9.89 -20.70 1.55
CA GLU A 80 8.69 -20.15 0.93
C GLU A 80 8.96 -18.90 0.05
N TYR A 81 10.21 -18.66 -0.35
CA TYR A 81 10.61 -17.48 -1.13
C TYR A 81 9.72 -17.26 -2.36
N GLU A 82 9.52 -18.26 -3.20
CA GLU A 82 8.72 -18.15 -4.44
C GLU A 82 7.27 -17.77 -4.15
N LYS A 83 6.69 -18.36 -3.10
CA LYS A 83 5.31 -18.05 -2.68
C LYS A 83 5.21 -16.63 -2.13
N HIS A 84 6.17 -16.22 -1.31
CA HIS A 84 6.22 -14.89 -0.73
C HIS A 84 6.36 -13.82 -1.84
N LYS A 85 7.29 -14.03 -2.76
CA LYS A 85 7.49 -13.17 -3.93
C LYS A 85 6.22 -13.08 -4.80
N ALA A 86 5.50 -14.18 -4.99
CA ALA A 86 4.26 -14.17 -5.76
C ALA A 86 3.17 -13.28 -5.13
N GLU A 87 3.08 -13.22 -3.80
CA GLU A 87 2.17 -12.29 -3.10
C GLU A 87 2.60 -10.83 -3.29
N HIS A 88 3.91 -10.54 -3.23
CA HIS A 88 4.46 -9.21 -3.53
C HIS A 88 4.14 -8.76 -4.96
N ASP A 89 4.38 -9.62 -5.94
CA ASP A 89 4.10 -9.34 -7.36
C ASP A 89 2.60 -9.09 -7.58
N ARG A 90 1.73 -9.88 -6.93
CA ARG A 90 0.28 -9.72 -6.98
C ARG A 90 -0.17 -8.38 -6.39
N PHE A 91 0.39 -8.00 -5.24
CA PHE A 91 0.10 -6.71 -4.60
C PHE A 91 0.53 -5.54 -5.49
N LEU A 92 1.77 -5.56 -5.99
CA LEU A 92 2.27 -4.51 -6.89
C LEU A 92 1.44 -4.41 -8.17
N TRP A 93 1.01 -5.54 -8.74
CA TRP A 93 0.12 -5.53 -9.90
C TRP A 93 -1.22 -4.86 -9.61
N ALA A 94 -1.84 -5.17 -8.46
CA ALA A 94 -3.09 -4.56 -8.07
C ALA A 94 -2.97 -3.04 -7.85
N VAL A 95 -1.93 -2.58 -7.14
CA VAL A 95 -1.68 -1.16 -6.89
C VAL A 95 -1.33 -0.40 -8.18
N ARG A 96 -0.58 -1.01 -9.11
CA ARG A 96 -0.35 -0.43 -10.45
C ARG A 96 -1.65 -0.30 -11.24
N GLY A 97 -2.50 -1.32 -11.19
CA GLY A 97 -3.82 -1.28 -11.83
C GLY A 97 -4.69 -0.14 -11.30
N LEU A 98 -4.66 0.08 -9.99
CA LEU A 98 -5.33 1.19 -9.32
C LEU A 98 -4.80 2.55 -9.81
N TYR A 99 -3.49 2.73 -9.82
CA TYR A 99 -2.85 3.95 -10.32
C TYR A 99 -3.26 4.26 -11.77
N VAL A 100 -3.25 3.25 -12.66
CA VAL A 100 -3.67 3.42 -14.06
C VAL A 100 -5.15 3.82 -14.16
N ARG A 101 -6.04 3.19 -13.39
CA ARG A 101 -7.47 3.56 -13.38
C ARG A 101 -7.69 4.98 -12.87
N PHE A 102 -6.92 5.40 -11.86
CA PHE A 102 -6.95 6.76 -11.36
C PHE A 102 -6.49 7.77 -12.42
N LYS A 103 -5.32 7.56 -13.02
CA LYS A 103 -4.76 8.44 -14.07
C LYS A 103 -5.64 8.56 -15.31
N THR A 104 -6.39 7.51 -15.64
CA THR A 104 -7.27 7.47 -16.82
C THR A 104 -8.70 7.94 -16.52
N GLY A 105 -8.99 8.38 -15.28
CA GLY A 105 -10.33 8.82 -14.87
C GLY A 105 -11.36 7.68 -14.75
N ARG A 106 -10.92 6.42 -14.84
CA ARG A 106 -11.77 5.22 -14.71
C ARG A 106 -12.02 4.83 -13.25
N ALA A 107 -11.28 5.42 -12.31
CA ALA A 107 -11.53 5.34 -10.88
C ALA A 107 -11.31 6.72 -10.25
N ASN A 108 -12.19 7.09 -9.31
CA ASN A 108 -12.02 8.30 -8.50
C ASN A 108 -11.30 7.98 -7.18
N SER A 109 -10.92 9.02 -6.44
CA SER A 109 -10.27 8.95 -5.12
C SER A 109 -10.94 7.94 -4.18
N ARG A 110 -12.28 7.95 -4.09
CA ARG A 110 -13.05 7.01 -3.24
C ARG A 110 -12.92 5.55 -3.66
N MET A 111 -12.96 5.26 -4.96
CA MET A 111 -12.84 3.89 -5.47
C MET A 111 -11.46 3.30 -5.16
N ILE A 112 -10.41 4.10 -5.32
CA ILE A 112 -9.03 3.67 -5.05
C ILE A 112 -8.82 3.33 -3.56
N GLY A 113 -9.39 4.13 -2.65
CA GLY A 113 -9.24 3.90 -1.21
C GLY A 113 -9.84 2.59 -0.72
N ALA A 114 -10.96 2.15 -1.31
CA ALA A 114 -11.61 0.89 -0.93
C ALA A 114 -10.83 -0.34 -1.38
N GLU A 115 -10.12 -0.27 -2.51
CA GLU A 115 -9.43 -1.40 -3.10
C GLU A 115 -8.05 -1.64 -2.49
N ILE A 116 -7.30 -0.59 -2.13
CA ILE A 116 -5.95 -0.72 -1.53
C ILE A 116 -6.00 -1.48 -0.20
N LEU A 117 -7.03 -1.25 0.60
CA LEU A 117 -7.25 -1.95 1.87
C LEU A 117 -7.80 -3.37 1.70
N ALA A 118 -8.35 -3.71 0.54
CA ALA A 118 -8.80 -5.08 0.26
C ALA A 118 -7.65 -5.98 -0.24
N THR A 119 -6.54 -5.35 -0.63
CA THR A 119 -5.29 -6.01 -1.06
C THR A 119 -4.23 -6.10 0.03
N ALA A 120 -4.43 -5.43 1.18
CA ALA A 120 -3.59 -5.51 2.38
C ALA A 120 -4.26 -6.40 3.43
#